data_AF-E0VQ33-F1
#
_entry.id   AF-E0VQ33-F1
#
_cell.length_a   1.000
_cell.length_b   1.000
_cell.length_c   1.000
_cell.angle_alpha   90.00
_cell.angle_beta   90.00
_cell.angle_gamma   90.00
#
_symmetry.space_group_name_H-M   'P 1'
#
loop_
_entity.id
_entity.type
_entity.pdbx_description
1 polymer ?
#
loop_
_entity_poly.entity_id
_entity_poly.type
_entity_poly.pdbx_seq_one_letter_code
_entity_poly.pdbx_strand_id
1 'polypeptide(L)'
;MKTSNKSKKKNFRLLKVLDDETVLYNDIKAVEKKLQEWEKPVNIQLLKQSRPNTYKIQNRNKNPSNEFQNFLLHNGGHTGGWLEHDHLLFLRERKKYKDKEKFLDSLQHILPDLSYDDLVRHENWYVKYETLKNSLKDAIQKWKEEKVAKENNNGNLERKNNEENDKKKSNKVLANQLKIAERIKEWKFLERKKNNQLRAELKSKSKMEKLNLNKPSFDFLLPRDPDRVFKPTAIWTLHCLPEEKKEKPNQLIDLNKIPHLMIPEWRRELK
;
A
#
# COMPACT_ATOMS: atom_id res chain seq x y z
N MET A 1 -52.57 25.03 -8.69
CA MET A 1 -51.10 24.88 -8.77
C MET A 1 -50.58 23.60 -9.48
N LYS A 2 -51.41 22.76 -10.13
CA LYS A 2 -50.95 21.47 -10.72
C LYS A 2 -50.50 21.53 -12.20
N THR A 3 -50.66 22.65 -12.90
CA THR A 3 -50.42 22.77 -14.35
C THR A 3 -48.98 23.17 -14.71
N SER A 4 -48.26 23.86 -13.83
CA SER A 4 -46.89 24.38 -14.09
C SER A 4 -45.82 23.27 -14.17
N ASN A 5 -45.92 22.22 -13.34
CA ASN A 5 -44.96 21.11 -13.35
C ASN A 5 -45.09 20.17 -14.56
N LYS A 6 -46.28 20.08 -15.19
CA LYS A 6 -46.51 19.20 -16.34
C LYS A 6 -45.91 19.79 -17.63
N SER A 7 -45.85 21.11 -17.75
CA SER A 7 -45.23 21.82 -18.87
C SER A 7 -43.70 21.73 -18.83
N LYS A 8 -43.09 21.97 -17.65
CA LYS A 8 -41.63 21.85 -17.48
C LYS A 8 -41.10 20.44 -17.76
N LYS A 9 -41.83 19.40 -17.33
CA LYS A 9 -41.46 17.99 -17.56
C LYS A 9 -41.61 17.56 -19.03
N LYS A 10 -42.57 18.14 -19.76
CA LYS A 10 -42.72 17.94 -21.22
C LYS A 10 -41.55 18.58 -21.99
N ASN A 11 -41.15 19.80 -21.63
CA ASN A 11 -40.02 20.49 -22.26
C ASN A 11 -38.70 19.75 -22.06
N PHE A 12 -38.47 19.18 -20.87
CA PHE A 12 -37.26 18.38 -20.63
C PHE A 12 -37.23 17.07 -21.44
N ARG A 13 -38.40 16.44 -21.63
CA ARG A 13 -38.52 15.23 -22.45
C ARG A 13 -38.31 15.53 -23.94
N LEU A 14 -38.84 16.64 -24.43
CA LEU A 14 -38.64 17.10 -25.81
C LEU A 14 -37.17 17.44 -26.07
N LEU A 15 -36.51 18.14 -25.14
CA LEU A 15 -35.09 18.47 -25.27
C LEU A 15 -34.22 17.21 -25.33
N LYS A 16 -34.50 16.22 -24.48
CA LYS A 16 -33.80 14.93 -24.52
C LYS A 16 -34.00 14.19 -25.85
N VAL A 17 -35.21 14.21 -26.39
CA VAL A 17 -35.49 13.57 -27.69
C VAL A 17 -34.71 14.26 -28.81
N LEU A 18 -34.59 15.59 -28.78
CA LEU A 18 -33.78 16.33 -29.75
C LEU A 18 -32.29 15.99 -29.63
N ASP A 19 -31.75 15.88 -28.41
CA ASP A 19 -30.36 15.46 -28.21
C ASP A 19 -30.13 14.04 -28.76
N ASP A 20 -31.03 13.10 -28.45
CA ASP A 20 -30.96 11.72 -28.95
C ASP A 20 -31.08 11.66 -30.49
N GLU A 21 -31.94 12.46 -31.11
CA GLU A 21 -32.07 12.57 -32.57
C GLU A 21 -30.76 13.10 -33.21
N THR A 22 -30.10 14.08 -32.58
CA THR A 22 -28.82 14.59 -33.11
C THR A 22 -27.69 13.57 -32.99
N VAL A 23 -27.64 12.80 -31.91
CA VAL A 23 -26.65 11.72 -31.72
C VAL A 23 -26.84 10.64 -32.76
N LEU A 24 -28.08 10.16 -32.95
CA LEU A 24 -28.39 9.14 -33.95
C LEU A 24 -28.09 9.61 -35.38
N TYR A 25 -28.40 10.87 -35.69
CA TYR A 25 -28.04 11.45 -36.99
C TYR A 25 -26.53 11.46 -37.24
N ASN A 26 -25.74 11.80 -36.22
CA ASN A 26 -24.28 11.76 -36.31
C ASN A 26 -23.74 10.33 -36.46
N ASP A 27 -24.33 9.36 -35.78
CA ASP A 27 -23.96 7.95 -35.88
C ASP A 27 -24.27 7.38 -37.27
N ILE A 28 -25.47 7.68 -37.82
CA ILE A 28 -25.84 7.30 -39.20
C ILE A 28 -24.85 7.89 -40.19
N LYS A 29 -24.55 9.19 -40.07
CA LYS A 29 -23.58 9.88 -40.94
C LYS A 29 -22.17 9.30 -40.83
N ALA A 30 -21.77 8.82 -39.65
CA ALA A 30 -20.49 8.16 -39.46
C ALA A 30 -20.44 6.77 -40.13
N VAL A 31 -21.52 6.01 -40.05
CA VAL A 31 -21.66 4.72 -40.73
C VAL A 31 -21.70 4.89 -42.24
N GLU A 32 -22.43 5.88 -42.76
CA GLU A 32 -22.45 6.20 -44.19
C GLU A 32 -21.05 6.55 -44.73
N LYS A 33 -20.26 7.31 -43.97
CA LYS A 33 -18.86 7.58 -44.32
C LYS A 33 -18.00 6.31 -44.37
N LYS A 34 -18.19 5.40 -43.42
CA LYS A 34 -17.49 4.10 -43.43
C LYS A 34 -17.94 3.23 -44.59
N LEU A 35 -19.22 3.26 -44.94
CA LEU A 35 -19.76 2.53 -46.09
C LEU A 35 -19.13 3.05 -47.39
N GLN A 36 -19.05 4.37 -47.57
CA GLN A 36 -18.36 4.99 -48.71
C GLN A 36 -16.86 4.69 -48.73
N GLU A 37 -16.24 4.48 -47.57
CA GLU A 37 -14.85 4.04 -47.48
C GLU A 37 -14.68 2.57 -47.88
N TRP A 38 -15.63 1.71 -47.52
CA TRP A 38 -15.64 0.29 -47.87
C TRP A 38 -16.06 0.02 -49.32
N GLU A 39 -16.84 0.91 -49.92
CA GLU A 39 -17.31 0.82 -51.30
C GLU A 39 -16.23 1.22 -52.32
N LYS A 40 -15.21 1.99 -51.89
CA LYS A 40 -14.04 2.26 -52.73
C LYS A 40 -13.37 0.93 -53.05
N PRO A 41 -13.15 0.59 -54.34
CA PRO A 41 -12.52 -0.67 -54.70
C PRO A 41 -11.15 -0.72 -54.04
N VAL A 42 -11.04 -1.57 -53.03
CA VAL A 42 -9.81 -1.81 -52.31
C VAL A 42 -8.83 -2.40 -53.30
N ASN A 43 -7.82 -1.62 -53.69
CA ASN A 43 -6.73 -2.15 -54.48
C ASN A 43 -5.95 -3.14 -53.59
N ILE A 44 -6.25 -4.43 -53.74
CA ILE A 44 -5.67 -5.55 -52.98
C ILE A 44 -4.13 -5.55 -53.09
N GLN A 45 -3.55 -4.85 -54.07
CA GLN A 45 -2.11 -4.68 -54.22
C GLN A 45 -1.51 -3.64 -53.23
N LEU A 46 -2.27 -2.63 -52.80
CA LEU A 46 -1.85 -1.62 -51.82
C LEU A 46 -2.02 -2.08 -50.36
N LEU A 47 -2.95 -2.99 -50.06
CA LEU A 47 -3.04 -3.63 -48.73
C LEU A 47 -1.87 -4.59 -48.43
N LYS A 48 -1.02 -4.90 -49.42
CA LYS A 48 0.24 -5.62 -49.19
C LYS A 48 1.36 -4.73 -48.64
N GLN A 49 1.16 -3.40 -48.55
CA GLN A 49 2.22 -2.45 -48.17
C GLN A 49 2.38 -2.24 -46.65
N SER A 50 1.60 -2.93 -45.82
CA SER A 50 1.93 -3.18 -44.41
C SER A 50 2.08 -4.68 -44.15
N ARG A 51 2.93 -5.31 -44.97
CA ARG A 51 3.60 -6.55 -44.58
C ARG A 51 5.09 -6.24 -44.57
N PRO A 52 5.84 -6.57 -43.52
CA PRO A 52 7.29 -6.43 -43.58
C PRO A 52 7.78 -7.26 -44.76
N ASN A 53 8.23 -6.56 -45.80
CA ASN A 53 9.28 -6.93 -46.73
C ASN A 53 9.44 -8.45 -46.93
N THR A 54 8.75 -8.98 -47.94
CA THR A 54 8.78 -10.39 -48.34
C THR A 54 10.00 -10.78 -49.18
N TYR A 55 11.05 -9.96 -49.24
CA TYR A 55 12.34 -10.31 -49.88
C TYR A 55 13.40 -10.79 -48.86
N LYS A 56 13.00 -11.08 -47.62
CA LYS A 56 13.76 -11.89 -46.64
C LYS A 56 13.09 -13.24 -46.30
N ILE A 57 12.27 -13.80 -47.19
CA ILE A 57 11.64 -15.12 -46.99
C ILE A 57 12.63 -16.29 -47.14
N GLN A 58 13.82 -16.06 -47.71
CA GLN A 58 14.80 -17.13 -47.85
C GLN A 58 15.49 -17.54 -46.54
N ASN A 59 15.28 -16.82 -45.42
CA ASN A 59 16.01 -17.10 -44.16
C ASN A 59 15.15 -17.12 -42.87
N ARG A 60 13.82 -17.22 -42.96
CA ARG A 60 12.92 -17.43 -41.79
C ARG A 60 12.31 -18.85 -41.71
N ASN A 61 12.65 -19.72 -42.64
CA ASN A 61 11.98 -21.02 -42.86
C ASN A 61 12.52 -22.17 -41.98
N LYS A 62 12.84 -21.90 -40.71
CA LYS A 62 13.22 -22.96 -39.75
C LYS A 62 12.41 -22.89 -38.46
N ASN A 63 11.14 -22.49 -38.56
CA ASN A 63 10.19 -22.73 -37.47
C ASN A 63 9.53 -24.09 -37.73
N PRO A 64 9.60 -25.05 -36.77
CA PRO A 64 8.93 -26.36 -36.87
C PRO A 64 7.47 -26.29 -37.34
N SER A 65 6.76 -25.20 -36.99
CA SER A 65 5.38 -24.96 -37.45
C SER A 65 5.27 -24.75 -38.95
N ASN A 66 6.18 -23.98 -39.54
CA ASN A 66 6.16 -23.68 -40.98
C ASN A 66 6.62 -24.90 -41.77
N GLU A 67 7.59 -25.64 -41.24
CA GLU A 67 8.09 -26.87 -41.86
C GLU A 67 7.01 -27.95 -41.95
N PHE A 68 6.26 -28.15 -40.86
CA PHE A 68 5.12 -29.07 -40.84
C PHE A 68 4.00 -28.62 -41.80
N GLN A 69 3.63 -27.34 -41.79
CA GLN A 69 2.59 -26.83 -42.71
C GLN A 69 3.00 -26.95 -44.18
N ASN A 70 4.24 -26.61 -44.52
CA ASN A 70 4.76 -26.75 -45.87
C ASN A 70 4.76 -28.23 -46.29
N PHE A 71 5.13 -29.14 -45.39
CA PHE A 71 5.10 -30.58 -45.67
C PHE A 71 3.69 -31.07 -46.01
N LEU A 72 2.65 -30.62 -45.31
CA LEU A 72 1.27 -30.97 -45.62
C LEU A 72 0.82 -30.44 -46.98
N LEU A 73 1.16 -29.18 -47.28
CA LEU A 73 0.78 -28.54 -48.55
C LEU A 73 1.39 -29.25 -49.76
N HIS A 74 2.62 -29.73 -49.66
CA HIS A 74 3.31 -30.38 -50.78
C HIS A 74 2.96 -31.87 -50.94
N ASN A 75 2.54 -32.56 -49.87
CA ASN A 75 2.32 -34.02 -49.89
C ASN A 75 0.84 -34.43 -49.80
N GLY A 76 -0.09 -33.56 -50.20
CA GLY A 76 -1.51 -33.95 -50.24
C GLY A 76 -2.20 -34.01 -48.87
N GLY A 77 -1.73 -33.22 -47.90
CA GLY A 77 -2.40 -33.03 -46.62
C GLY A 77 -2.06 -34.09 -45.56
N HIS A 78 -3.04 -34.38 -44.70
CA HIS A 78 -2.86 -35.25 -43.53
C HIS A 78 -2.88 -36.74 -43.85
N THR A 79 -3.34 -37.13 -45.04
CA THR A 79 -3.38 -38.54 -45.48
C THR A 79 -2.28 -38.87 -46.50
N GLY A 80 -1.43 -37.91 -46.87
CA GLY A 80 -0.35 -38.17 -47.84
C GLY A 80 -0.84 -38.39 -49.27
N GLY A 81 -2.08 -38.01 -49.58
CA GLY A 81 -2.73 -38.33 -50.85
C GLY A 81 -3.37 -39.72 -50.93
N TRP A 82 -3.37 -40.48 -49.83
CA TRP A 82 -4.12 -41.74 -49.74
C TRP A 82 -5.59 -41.50 -49.44
N LEU A 83 -6.43 -42.45 -49.84
CA LEU A 83 -7.83 -42.50 -49.42
C LEU A 83 -7.89 -42.66 -47.89
N GLU A 84 -8.85 -41.98 -47.27
CA GLU A 84 -8.99 -41.99 -45.80
C GLU A 84 -9.15 -43.41 -45.26
N HIS A 85 -9.90 -44.27 -45.96
CA HIS A 85 -10.08 -45.67 -45.58
C HIS A 85 -8.76 -46.45 -45.52
N ASP A 86 -7.96 -46.36 -46.59
CA ASP A 86 -6.69 -47.08 -46.72
C ASP A 86 -5.65 -46.54 -45.73
N HIS A 87 -5.65 -45.22 -45.50
CA HIS A 87 -4.81 -44.58 -44.50
C HIS A 87 -5.12 -45.09 -43.07
N LEU A 88 -6.40 -45.28 -42.74
CA LEU A 88 -6.80 -45.83 -41.44
C LEU A 88 -6.40 -47.30 -41.27
N LEU A 89 -6.48 -48.11 -42.34
CA LEU A 89 -5.98 -49.48 -42.34
C LEU A 89 -4.46 -49.52 -42.12
N PHE A 90 -3.72 -48.65 -42.81
CA PHE A 90 -2.28 -48.47 -42.61
C PHE A 90 -1.94 -48.15 -41.15
N LEU A 91 -2.62 -47.17 -40.52
CA LEU A 91 -2.39 -46.82 -39.12
C LEU A 91 -2.70 -47.97 -38.16
N ARG A 92 -3.73 -48.77 -38.46
CA ARG A 92 -4.12 -49.93 -37.66
C ARG A 92 -3.04 -51.01 -37.70
N GLU A 93 -2.56 -51.37 -38.89
CA GLU A 93 -1.51 -52.37 -39.04
C GLU A 93 -0.17 -51.88 -38.48
N ARG A 94 0.13 -50.59 -38.62
CA ARG A 94 1.36 -49.98 -38.07
C ARG A 94 1.41 -50.04 -36.55
N LYS A 95 0.25 -49.98 -35.89
CA LYS A 95 0.14 -50.14 -34.43
C LYS A 95 0.35 -51.59 -33.98
N LYS A 96 0.04 -52.57 -34.82
CA LYS A 96 0.16 -54.01 -34.51
C LYS A 96 1.60 -54.50 -34.67
N TYR A 97 2.28 -54.08 -35.73
CA TYR A 97 3.63 -54.55 -36.05
C TYR A 97 4.68 -53.45 -35.85
N LYS A 98 5.75 -53.77 -35.10
CA LYS A 98 6.93 -52.90 -34.98
C LYS A 98 7.92 -53.12 -36.13
N ASP A 99 7.98 -54.33 -36.67
CA ASP A 99 8.86 -54.72 -37.77
C ASP A 99 8.28 -54.22 -39.10
N LYS A 100 9.07 -53.46 -39.87
CA LYS A 100 8.64 -52.86 -41.15
C LYS A 100 8.28 -53.91 -42.21
N GLU A 101 9.04 -55.00 -42.30
CA GLU A 101 8.84 -56.01 -43.36
C GLU A 101 7.55 -56.81 -43.17
N LYS A 102 7.31 -57.34 -41.96
CA LYS A 102 6.06 -58.05 -41.62
C LYS A 102 4.83 -57.16 -41.70
N PHE A 103 5.01 -55.87 -41.36
CA PHE A 103 3.97 -54.87 -41.50
C PHE A 103 3.56 -54.69 -42.98
N LEU A 104 4.52 -54.46 -43.87
CA LEU A 104 4.28 -54.25 -45.29
C LEU A 104 3.68 -55.49 -45.95
N ASP A 105 4.14 -56.68 -45.59
CA ASP A 105 3.60 -57.96 -46.08
C ASP A 105 2.12 -58.13 -45.67
N SER A 106 1.79 -57.89 -44.40
CA SER A 106 0.38 -57.94 -43.95
C SER A 106 -0.49 -56.88 -44.64
N LEU A 107 0.06 -55.70 -44.90
CA LEU A 107 -0.68 -54.59 -45.51
C LEU A 107 -0.90 -54.85 -47.01
N GLN A 108 0.07 -55.45 -47.69
CA GLN A 108 -0.06 -55.89 -49.08
C GLN A 108 -1.14 -56.97 -49.24
N HIS A 109 -1.30 -57.85 -48.25
CA HIS A 109 -2.40 -58.81 -48.24
C HIS A 109 -3.78 -58.17 -48.05
N ILE A 110 -3.88 -57.07 -47.27
CA ILE A 110 -5.13 -56.36 -47.02
C ILE A 110 -5.49 -55.43 -48.19
N LEU A 111 -4.49 -54.82 -48.83
CA LEU A 111 -4.64 -53.88 -49.94
C LEU A 111 -3.85 -54.40 -51.16
N PRO A 112 -4.39 -55.42 -51.86
CA PRO A 112 -3.72 -55.99 -53.03
C PRO A 112 -3.67 -55.04 -54.23
N ASP A 113 -4.53 -54.00 -54.23
CA ASP A 113 -4.60 -53.00 -55.30
C ASP A 113 -3.44 -52.00 -55.27
N LEU A 114 -2.70 -51.92 -54.16
CA LEU A 114 -1.57 -51.01 -53.99
C LEU A 114 -0.23 -51.74 -54.15
N SER A 115 0.69 -51.12 -54.90
CA SER A 115 2.03 -51.67 -55.09
C SER A 115 2.83 -51.63 -53.79
N TYR A 116 3.69 -52.64 -53.58
CA TYR A 116 4.63 -52.67 -52.47
C TYR A 116 5.49 -51.39 -52.38
N ASP A 117 5.91 -50.84 -53.53
CA ASP A 117 6.67 -49.59 -53.59
C ASP A 117 5.86 -48.38 -53.11
N ASP A 118 4.55 -48.37 -53.36
CA ASP A 118 3.64 -47.32 -52.86
C ASP A 118 3.48 -47.40 -51.34
N LEU A 119 3.41 -48.62 -50.77
CA LEU A 119 3.37 -48.84 -49.32
C LEU A 119 4.66 -48.34 -48.66
N VAL A 120 5.83 -48.65 -49.24
CA VAL A 120 7.13 -48.18 -48.73
C VAL A 120 7.24 -46.66 -48.80
N ARG A 121 6.80 -46.06 -49.91
CA ARG A 121 6.78 -44.59 -50.06
C ARG A 121 5.92 -43.94 -48.98
N HIS A 122 4.75 -44.53 -48.70
CA HIS A 122 3.83 -44.02 -47.68
C HIS A 122 4.36 -44.22 -46.25
N GLU A 123 5.04 -45.32 -45.94
CA GLU A 123 5.72 -45.50 -44.65
C GLU A 123 6.79 -44.43 -44.45
N ASN A 124 7.61 -44.16 -45.47
CA ASN A 124 8.64 -43.12 -45.39
C ASN A 124 8.03 -41.72 -45.21
N TRP A 125 6.91 -41.45 -45.89
CA TRP A 125 6.13 -40.22 -45.68
C TRP A 125 5.59 -40.14 -44.25
N TYR A 126 5.03 -41.23 -43.70
CA TYR A 126 4.43 -41.26 -42.37
C TYR A 126 5.47 -41.05 -41.27
N VAL A 127 6.64 -41.68 -41.39
CA VAL A 127 7.77 -41.44 -40.48
C VAL A 127 8.17 -39.96 -40.48
N LYS A 128 8.27 -39.35 -41.66
CA LYS A 128 8.58 -37.92 -41.78
C LYS A 128 7.46 -37.02 -41.24
N TYR A 129 6.19 -37.39 -41.45
CA TYR A 129 5.04 -36.70 -40.88
C TYR A 129 5.09 -36.73 -39.34
N GLU A 130 5.40 -37.88 -38.75
CA GLU A 130 5.46 -38.07 -37.31
C GLU A 130 6.62 -37.27 -36.67
N THR A 131 7.81 -37.27 -37.28
CA THR A 131 8.92 -36.46 -36.77
C THR A 131 8.63 -34.97 -36.80
N LEU A 132 8.03 -34.46 -37.88
CA LEU A 132 7.65 -33.05 -37.99
C LEU A 132 6.53 -32.68 -37.01
N LYS A 133 5.54 -33.56 -36.84
CA LYS A 133 4.45 -33.38 -35.86
C LYS A 133 4.98 -33.34 -34.43
N ASN A 134 5.92 -34.21 -34.09
CA ASN A 134 6.54 -34.24 -32.77
C ASN A 134 7.43 -33.00 -32.55
N SER A 135 8.23 -32.62 -33.55
CA SER A 135 9.03 -31.38 -33.52
C SER A 135 8.15 -30.13 -33.30
N LEU A 136 6.97 -30.07 -33.94
CA LEU A 136 6.00 -29.00 -33.71
C LEU A 136 5.47 -29.00 -32.26
N LYS A 137 5.11 -30.18 -31.73
CA LYS A 137 4.67 -30.30 -30.32
C LYS A 137 5.75 -29.85 -29.35
N ASP A 138 6.99 -30.27 -29.57
CA ASP A 138 8.13 -29.91 -28.73
C ASP A 138 8.40 -28.40 -28.78
N ALA A 139 8.30 -27.78 -29.95
CA ALA A 139 8.43 -26.34 -30.10
C ALA A 139 7.33 -25.57 -29.35
N ILE A 140 6.08 -26.04 -29.42
CA ILE A 140 4.96 -25.47 -28.68
C ILE A 140 5.17 -25.61 -27.18
N GLN A 141 5.64 -26.78 -26.73
CA GLN A 141 5.88 -27.06 -25.32
C GLN A 141 6.98 -26.17 -24.76
N LYS A 142 8.12 -26.07 -25.46
CA LYS A 142 9.22 -25.15 -25.10
C LYS A 142 8.75 -23.71 -25.02
N TRP A 143 7.93 -23.25 -25.98
CA TRP A 143 7.37 -21.90 -25.97
C TRP A 143 6.47 -21.66 -24.74
N LYS A 144 5.64 -22.63 -24.35
CA LYS A 144 4.82 -22.54 -23.14
C LYS A 144 5.67 -22.46 -21.89
N GLU A 145 6.69 -23.31 -21.77
CA GLU A 145 7.61 -23.32 -20.63
C GLU A 145 8.38 -22.00 -20.50
N GLU A 146 8.89 -21.47 -21.62
CA GLU A 146 9.57 -20.19 -21.64
C GLU A 146 8.66 -19.03 -21.22
N LYS A 147 7.39 -19.06 -21.64
CA LYS A 147 6.39 -18.06 -21.24
C LYS A 147 6.17 -18.08 -19.73
N VAL A 148 5.95 -19.26 -19.15
CA VAL A 148 5.76 -19.42 -17.69
C VAL A 148 7.01 -19.02 -16.91
N ALA A 149 8.21 -19.38 -17.40
CA ALA A 149 9.47 -19.01 -16.77
C ALA A 149 9.67 -17.47 -16.74
N LYS A 150 9.30 -16.76 -17.82
CA LYS A 150 9.35 -15.30 -17.88
C LYS A 150 8.38 -14.64 -16.91
N GLU A 151 7.15 -15.15 -16.83
CA GLU A 151 6.13 -14.66 -15.89
C GLU A 151 6.58 -14.84 -14.43
N ASN A 152 7.12 -16.00 -14.09
CA ASN A 152 7.64 -16.29 -12.74
C ASN A 152 8.86 -15.42 -12.38
N ASN A 153 9.81 -15.24 -13.31
CA ASN A 153 10.99 -14.41 -13.07
C ASN A 153 10.62 -12.94 -12.86
N ASN A 154 9.71 -12.39 -13.66
CA ASN A 154 9.23 -11.03 -13.48
C ASN A 154 8.52 -10.86 -12.13
N GLY A 155 7.61 -11.77 -11.78
CA GLY A 155 6.90 -11.72 -10.50
C GLY A 155 7.85 -11.81 -9.29
N ASN A 156 8.93 -12.59 -9.40
CA ASN A 156 9.90 -12.72 -8.32
C ASN A 156 10.80 -11.47 -8.18
N LEU A 157 11.15 -10.83 -9.30
CA LEU A 157 11.90 -9.57 -9.31
C LEU A 157 11.09 -8.41 -8.73
N GLU A 158 9.80 -8.31 -9.07
CA GLU A 158 8.90 -7.31 -8.53
C GLU A 158 8.70 -7.45 -7.02
N ARG A 159 8.54 -8.70 -6.52
CA ARG A 159 8.43 -8.97 -5.08
C ARG A 159 9.69 -8.54 -4.32
N LYS A 160 10.88 -8.89 -4.82
CA LYS A 160 12.15 -8.48 -4.19
C LYS A 160 12.31 -6.96 -4.13
N ASN A 161 11.97 -6.27 -5.22
CA ASN A 161 12.05 -4.80 -5.28
C ASN A 161 11.06 -4.12 -4.30
N ASN A 162 9.85 -4.66 -4.17
CA ASN A 162 8.86 -4.14 -3.22
C ASN A 162 9.30 -4.35 -1.77
N GLU A 163 9.78 -5.55 -1.42
CA GLU A 163 10.29 -5.83 -0.08
C GLU A 163 11.47 -4.92 0.31
N GLU A 164 12.38 -4.65 -0.62
CA GLU A 164 13.52 -3.77 -0.35
C GLU A 164 13.09 -2.30 -0.17
N ASN A 165 12.10 -1.84 -0.94
CA ASN A 165 11.53 -0.51 -0.80
C ASN A 165 10.77 -0.34 0.52
N ASP A 166 10.03 -1.36 0.97
CA ASP A 166 9.31 -1.30 2.23
C ASP A 166 10.25 -1.34 3.44
N LYS A 167 11.33 -2.12 3.39
CA LYS A 167 12.41 -2.07 4.39
C LYS A 167 13.07 -0.70 4.45
N LYS A 168 13.35 -0.08 3.30
CA LYS A 168 13.93 1.28 3.23
C LYS A 168 12.97 2.33 3.82
N LYS A 169 11.68 2.26 3.55
CA LYS A 169 10.67 3.15 4.14
C LYS A 169 10.58 2.97 5.66
N SER A 170 10.50 1.72 6.14
CA SER A 170 10.44 1.40 7.57
C SER A 170 11.66 1.92 8.33
N ASN A 171 12.87 1.70 7.79
CA ASN A 171 14.11 2.22 8.37
C ASN A 171 14.16 3.75 8.44
N LYS A 172 13.66 4.46 7.41
CA LYS A 172 13.57 5.93 7.43
C LYS A 172 12.61 6.42 8.52
N VAL A 173 11.48 5.74 8.71
CA VAL A 173 10.52 6.07 9.78
C VAL A 173 11.15 5.85 11.15
N LEU A 174 11.81 4.72 11.36
CA LEU A 174 12.49 4.42 12.63
C LEU A 174 13.59 5.44 12.94
N ALA A 175 14.43 5.78 11.97
CA ALA A 175 15.47 6.80 12.13
C ALA A 175 14.90 8.18 12.50
N ASN A 176 13.76 8.56 11.91
CA ASN A 176 13.09 9.81 12.26
C ASN A 176 12.49 9.76 13.68
N GLN A 177 11.90 8.64 14.09
CA GLN A 177 11.39 8.48 15.46
C GLN A 177 12.50 8.61 16.50
N LEU A 178 13.67 8.00 16.26
CA LEU A 178 14.83 8.11 17.14
C LEU A 178 15.30 9.57 17.27
N LYS A 179 15.43 10.28 16.15
CA LYS A 179 15.77 11.72 16.14
C LYS A 179 14.78 12.57 16.91
N ILE A 180 13.48 12.30 16.78
CA ILE A 180 12.43 13.01 17.53
C ILE A 180 12.57 12.72 19.03
N ALA A 181 12.78 11.46 19.41
CA ALA A 181 12.94 11.06 20.80
C ALA A 181 14.16 11.73 21.46
N GLU A 182 15.27 11.85 20.75
CA GLU A 182 16.47 12.57 21.19
C GLU A 182 16.18 14.05 21.44
N ARG A 183 15.54 14.75 20.49
CA ARG A 183 15.14 16.16 20.67
C ARG A 183 14.23 16.35 21.87
N ILE A 184 13.27 15.44 22.09
CA ILE A 184 12.37 15.50 23.25
C ILE A 184 13.15 15.36 24.56
N LYS A 185 14.14 14.45 24.62
CA LYS A 185 14.98 14.29 25.80
C LYS A 185 15.79 15.56 26.09
N GLU A 186 16.38 16.14 25.05
CA GLU A 186 17.18 17.36 25.17
C GLU A 186 16.34 18.57 25.59
N TRP A 187 15.16 18.74 24.98
CA TRP A 187 14.20 19.77 25.40
C TRP A 187 13.79 19.61 26.87
N LYS A 188 13.43 18.39 27.31
CA LYS A 188 13.09 18.13 28.72
C LYS A 188 14.24 18.44 29.68
N PHE A 189 15.48 18.19 29.26
CA PHE A 189 16.66 18.51 30.07
C PHE A 189 16.85 20.02 30.22
N LEU A 190 16.74 20.78 29.12
CA LEU A 190 16.82 22.24 29.12
C LEU A 190 15.69 22.87 29.96
N GLU A 191 14.47 22.38 29.80
CA GLU A 191 13.30 22.85 30.56
C GLU A 191 13.48 22.64 32.06
N ARG A 192 14.02 21.48 32.48
CA ARG A 192 14.36 21.20 33.88
C ARG A 192 15.44 22.15 34.40
N LYS A 193 16.48 22.41 33.61
CA LYS A 193 17.56 23.34 33.98
C LYS A 193 17.03 24.74 34.21
N LYS A 194 16.20 25.25 33.29
CA LYS A 194 15.55 26.56 33.40
C LYS A 194 14.63 26.65 34.62
N ASN A 195 13.80 25.65 34.85
CA ASN A 195 12.92 25.59 36.02
C ASN A 195 13.71 25.56 37.34
N ASN A 196 14.83 24.82 37.39
CA ASN A 196 15.69 24.80 38.57
C ASN A 196 16.36 26.16 38.82
N GLN A 197 16.81 26.86 37.78
CA GLN A 197 17.34 28.22 37.90
C GLN A 197 16.29 29.19 38.45
N LEU A 198 15.08 29.18 37.87
CA LEU A 198 13.98 30.03 38.34
C LEU A 198 13.61 29.73 39.81
N ARG A 199 13.58 28.46 40.21
CA ARG A 199 13.36 28.05 41.60
C ARG A 199 14.47 28.53 42.53
N ALA A 200 15.74 28.46 42.08
CA ALA A 200 16.88 28.94 42.87
C ALA A 200 16.81 30.46 43.05
N GLU A 201 16.50 31.21 41.99
CA GLU A 201 16.30 32.66 42.06
C GLU A 201 15.15 33.05 42.99
N LEU A 202 13.99 32.38 42.91
CA LEU A 202 12.87 32.61 43.81
C LEU A 202 13.25 32.34 45.26
N LYS A 203 13.99 31.25 45.53
CA LYS A 203 14.50 30.96 46.88
C LYS A 203 15.47 32.03 47.37
N SER A 204 16.38 32.49 46.52
CA SER A 204 17.33 33.56 46.84
C SER A 204 16.60 34.88 47.11
N LYS A 205 15.63 35.27 46.28
CA LYS A 205 14.79 36.46 46.49
C LYS A 205 14.01 36.38 47.79
N SER A 206 13.33 35.26 48.04
CA SER A 206 12.61 35.05 49.31
C SER A 206 13.54 35.09 50.52
N LYS A 207 14.76 34.56 50.42
CA LYS A 207 15.77 34.65 51.48
C LYS A 207 16.21 36.09 51.71
N MET A 208 16.46 36.86 50.65
CA MET A 208 16.80 38.29 50.73
C MET A 208 15.66 39.12 51.32
N GLU A 209 14.42 38.82 50.95
CA GLU A 209 13.22 39.47 51.48
C GLU A 209 13.04 39.19 52.97
N LYS A 210 13.18 37.92 53.40
CA LYS A 210 13.20 37.55 54.83
C LYS A 210 14.32 38.26 55.59
N LEU A 211 15.50 38.37 55.01
CA LEU A 211 16.62 39.11 55.62
C LEU A 211 16.34 40.61 55.71
N ASN A 212 15.66 41.21 54.73
CA ASN A 212 15.24 42.62 54.77
C ASN A 212 14.12 42.86 55.80
N LEU A 213 13.15 41.95 55.92
CA LEU A 213 12.09 42.02 56.94
C LEU A 213 12.63 41.83 58.36
N ASN A 214 13.69 41.03 58.50
CA ASN A 214 14.38 40.80 59.79
C ASN A 214 15.47 41.83 60.09
N LYS A 215 15.69 42.84 59.24
CA LYS A 215 16.47 44.01 59.66
C LYS A 215 15.62 44.71 60.73
N PRO A 216 16.10 44.83 61.99
CA PRO A 216 15.40 45.65 62.95
C PRO A 216 15.29 47.05 62.33
N SER A 217 14.06 47.53 62.15
CA SER A 217 13.81 48.94 61.91
C SER A 217 14.19 49.68 63.19
N PHE A 218 15.50 49.85 63.39
CA PHE A 218 16.07 50.64 64.47
C PHE A 218 16.27 52.08 63.99
N ASP A 219 15.34 52.58 63.18
CA ASP A 219 15.22 54.00 62.83
C ASP A 219 13.92 54.57 63.37
N PHE A 220 13.37 53.97 64.43
CA PHE A 220 12.40 54.67 65.25
C PHE A 220 13.17 55.52 66.26
N LEU A 221 13.51 56.74 65.85
CA LEU A 221 13.83 57.85 66.75
C LEU A 221 12.58 58.21 67.57
N LEU A 222 12.04 57.28 68.36
CA LEU A 222 11.21 57.67 69.49
C LEU A 222 12.17 58.31 70.48
N PRO A 223 11.96 59.58 70.85
CA PRO A 223 12.66 60.15 71.99
C PRO A 223 12.45 59.20 73.16
N ARG A 224 13.54 58.68 73.72
CA ARG A 224 13.50 57.87 74.92
C ARG A 224 12.89 58.77 75.99
N ASP A 225 11.63 58.56 76.34
CA ASP A 225 10.92 59.39 77.30
C ASP A 225 11.68 59.32 78.65
N PRO A 226 12.41 60.39 79.04
CA PRO A 226 13.24 60.37 80.23
C PRO A 226 12.38 60.24 81.50
N ASP A 227 11.13 60.68 81.44
CA ASP A 227 10.20 60.66 82.58
C ASP A 227 9.61 59.27 82.80
N ARG A 228 9.71 58.35 81.82
CA ARG A 228 9.23 56.97 81.96
C ARG A 228 9.94 56.24 83.08
N VAL A 229 11.21 56.56 83.34
CA VAL A 229 12.01 55.93 84.40
C VAL A 229 11.47 56.26 85.79
N PHE A 230 10.84 57.42 85.95
CA PHE A 230 10.34 57.92 87.24
C PHE A 230 8.83 57.70 87.44
N LYS A 231 8.13 57.17 86.44
CA LYS A 231 6.71 56.83 86.55
C LYS A 231 6.56 55.37 86.97
N PRO A 232 5.77 55.06 88.01
CA PRO A 232 5.48 53.68 88.35
C PRO A 232 4.80 52.98 87.18
N THR A 233 5.05 51.68 87.02
CA THR A 233 4.39 50.90 85.97
C THR A 233 2.88 50.86 86.21
N ALA A 234 2.10 50.74 85.13
CA ALA A 234 0.64 50.64 85.24
C ALA A 234 0.18 49.48 86.14
N ILE A 235 0.98 48.41 86.23
CA ILE A 235 0.74 47.31 87.16
C ILE A 235 0.99 47.74 88.60
N TRP A 236 2.06 48.51 88.86
CA TRP A 236 2.35 49.03 90.19
C TRP A 236 1.26 49.99 90.67
N THR A 237 0.77 50.88 89.79
CA THR A 237 -0.34 51.78 90.15
C THR A 237 -1.62 51.00 90.45
N LEU A 238 -1.93 49.94 89.69
CA LEU A 238 -3.06 49.04 89.98
C LEU A 238 -2.93 48.32 91.33
N HIS A 239 -1.71 47.92 91.72
CA HIS A 239 -1.47 47.25 92.99
C HIS A 239 -1.65 48.18 94.21
N CYS A 240 -1.31 49.46 94.06
CA CYS A 240 -1.42 50.48 95.10
C CYS A 240 -2.82 51.10 95.26
N LEU A 241 -3.80 50.75 94.42
CA LEU A 241 -5.19 51.17 94.60
C LEU A 241 -5.86 50.44 95.78
N PRO A 242 -6.80 51.08 96.51
CA PRO A 242 -7.63 50.40 97.52
C PRO A 242 -8.43 49.23 96.90
N GLU A 243 -8.66 48.15 97.65
CA GLU A 243 -9.31 46.92 97.13
C GLU A 243 -10.68 47.16 96.47
N GLU A 244 -11.41 48.20 96.88
CA GLU A 244 -12.70 48.59 96.30
C GLU A 244 -12.61 49.07 94.84
N LYS A 245 -11.42 49.53 94.40
CA LYS A 245 -11.16 49.99 93.02
C LYS A 245 -10.37 48.98 92.20
N LYS A 246 -9.95 47.85 92.79
CA LYS A 246 -9.40 46.74 92.03
C LYS A 246 -10.58 46.04 91.39
N GLU A 247 -10.80 46.26 90.11
CA GLU A 247 -11.67 45.39 89.33
C GLU A 247 -11.15 43.96 89.53
N LYS A 248 -11.91 43.14 90.26
CA LYS A 248 -11.62 41.71 90.38
C LYS A 248 -11.55 41.20 88.94
N PRO A 249 -10.47 40.52 88.51
CA PRO A 249 -10.45 39.91 87.19
C PRO A 249 -11.54 38.84 87.15
N ASN A 250 -12.75 39.25 86.78
CA ASN A 250 -13.89 38.41 86.52
C ASN A 250 -13.68 37.79 85.15
N GLN A 251 -12.72 36.87 85.09
CA GLN A 251 -12.63 35.84 84.08
C GLN A 251 -11.68 34.79 84.64
N LEU A 252 -12.24 33.79 85.33
CA LEU A 252 -11.63 32.47 85.28
C LEU A 252 -11.54 32.16 83.78
N ILE A 253 -10.34 32.25 83.23
CA ILE A 253 -10.09 31.78 81.88
C ILE A 253 -10.40 30.29 81.95
N ASP A 254 -11.52 29.88 81.35
CA ASP A 254 -11.86 28.48 81.22
C ASP A 254 -10.76 27.82 80.40
N LEU A 255 -9.88 27.09 81.08
CA LEU A 255 -8.71 26.46 80.49
C LEU A 255 -9.09 25.55 79.32
N ASN A 256 -10.34 25.06 79.29
CA ASN A 256 -10.87 24.21 78.21
C ASN A 256 -11.26 25.01 76.95
N LYS A 257 -11.38 26.34 77.03
CA LYS A 257 -11.68 27.22 75.89
C LYS A 257 -10.44 27.81 75.24
N ILE A 258 -9.25 27.54 75.79
CA ILE A 258 -7.99 27.93 75.17
C ILE A 258 -7.72 26.97 74.01
N PRO A 259 -7.66 27.44 72.76
CA PRO A 259 -7.40 26.57 71.62
C PRO A 259 -6.03 25.91 71.78
N HIS A 260 -6.00 24.58 71.88
CA HIS A 260 -4.74 23.84 71.88
C HIS A 260 -4.08 23.99 70.51
N LEU A 261 -2.89 24.62 70.49
CA LEU A 261 -2.05 24.68 69.31
C LEU A 261 -1.73 23.26 68.82
N MET A 262 -1.77 23.07 67.50
CA MET A 262 -1.51 21.79 66.84
C MET A 262 -0.19 21.20 67.34
N ILE A 263 -0.21 19.95 67.82
CA ILE A 263 1.00 19.26 68.30
C ILE A 263 1.97 19.12 67.11
N PRO A 264 3.17 19.71 67.17
CA PRO A 264 4.16 19.57 66.12
C PRO A 264 4.51 18.10 65.84
N GLU A 265 4.76 17.76 64.58
CA GLU A 265 5.07 16.40 64.10
C GLU A 265 6.13 15.68 64.96
N TRP A 266 7.20 16.38 65.34
CA TRP A 266 8.31 15.84 66.14
C TRP A 266 7.94 15.45 67.57
N ARG A 267 6.74 15.79 68.04
CA ARG A 267 6.26 15.49 69.40
C ARG A 267 5.19 14.39 69.43
N ARG A 268 4.82 13.82 68.27
CA ARG A 268 3.85 12.71 68.18
C ARG A 268 4.43 11.33 68.45
N GLU A 269 5.74 11.18 68.32
CA GLU A 269 6.45 9.89 68.45
C GLU A 269 6.79 9.48 69.89
N LEU A 270 6.36 10.27 70.89
CA LEU A 270 6.62 10.04 72.32
C LEU A 270 5.38 9.55 73.10
N LYS A 271 4.47 8.83 72.44
CA LYS A 271 3.31 8.20 73.09
C LYS A 271 3.29 6.69 72.90
#